data_AF-A0A5K7YZK3-F1
#
_entry.id   AF-A0A5K7YZK3-F1
#
_cell.length_a   1.000
_cell.length_b   1.000
_cell.length_c   1.000
_cell.angle_alpha   90.00
_cell.angle_beta   90.00
_cell.angle_gamma   90.00
#
_symmetry.space_group_name_H-M   'P 1'
#
loop_
_entity.id
_entity.type
_entity.pdbx_description
1 polymer ?
#
loop_
_entity_poly.entity_id
_entity_poly.type
_entity_poly.pdbx_seq_one_letter_code
_entity_poly.pdbx_strand_id
1 'polypeptide(L)'
;MMPSDDKTIPDFFDERRVDPVSVATGRRIPKPDLPKKKVGFYVSEALLDRFNRKFHQLKLDGVPVENKSMLAEMALAFALDDMDRGKASHLLTKFNLK
;
A
#
# COMPACT_ATOMS: atom_id res chain seq x y z
N MET A 1 -39.68 -19.47 38.26
CA MET A 1 -40.02 -18.90 36.93
C MET A 1 -40.34 -17.44 37.17
N MET A 2 -39.37 -16.55 36.96
CA MET A 2 -39.56 -15.10 37.15
C MET A 2 -39.67 -14.46 35.76
N PRO A 3 -40.63 -13.55 35.51
CA PRO A 3 -40.79 -12.92 34.21
C PRO A 3 -39.71 -11.85 33.99
N SER A 4 -39.20 -11.80 32.77
CA SER A 4 -38.23 -10.81 32.30
C SER A 4 -38.96 -9.53 31.90
N ASP A 5 -38.65 -8.42 32.56
CA ASP A 5 -39.13 -7.08 32.20
C ASP A 5 -38.51 -6.65 30.85
N ASP A 6 -39.32 -6.64 29.80
CA ASP A 6 -38.98 -6.10 28.48
C ASP A 6 -38.98 -4.56 28.55
N LYS A 7 -37.84 -3.98 28.96
CA LYS A 7 -37.61 -2.54 28.94
C LYS A 7 -36.93 -2.16 27.63
N THR A 8 -37.66 -1.42 26.80
CA THR A 8 -37.23 -0.75 25.56
C THR A 8 -36.24 0.39 25.83
N ILE A 9 -35.16 0.10 26.54
CA ILE A 9 -34.04 1.03 26.72
C ILE A 9 -32.91 0.44 25.88
N PRO A 10 -32.45 1.13 24.82
CA PRO A 10 -31.27 0.69 24.10
C PRO A 10 -30.13 0.60 25.11
N ASP A 11 -29.70 -0.62 25.41
CA ASP A 11 -28.58 -0.82 26.30
C ASP A 11 -27.38 -0.15 25.64
N PHE A 12 -26.92 0.94 26.27
CA PHE A 12 -25.84 1.69 25.70
C PHE A 12 -24.68 0.72 25.51
N PHE A 13 -24.41 -0.22 26.43
CA PHE A 13 -23.27 -1.17 26.50
C PHE A 13 -23.36 -2.40 25.60
N ASP A 14 -24.38 -2.51 24.76
CA ASP A 14 -24.51 -3.58 23.79
C ASP A 14 -23.39 -3.51 22.72
N GLU A 15 -22.62 -4.58 22.51
CA GLU A 15 -21.45 -4.62 21.61
C GLU A 15 -21.78 -4.43 20.12
N ARG A 16 -23.07 -4.28 19.78
CA ARG A 16 -23.52 -3.79 18.46
C ARG A 16 -23.35 -2.28 18.30
N ARG A 17 -22.57 -1.64 19.18
CA ARG A 17 -22.12 -0.25 19.08
C ARG A 17 -21.40 -0.04 17.77
N VAL A 18 -21.87 0.95 17.02
CA VAL A 18 -21.14 1.52 15.91
C VAL A 18 -19.75 1.90 16.40
N ASP A 19 -18.69 1.31 15.82
CA ASP A 19 -17.31 1.58 16.23
C ASP A 19 -17.02 3.09 16.08
N PRO A 20 -16.85 3.83 17.18
CA PRO A 20 -16.70 5.28 17.15
C PRO A 20 -15.45 5.70 16.36
N VAL A 21 -14.43 4.84 16.32
CA VAL A 21 -13.24 5.07 15.49
C VAL A 21 -13.62 4.99 14.01
N SER A 22 -14.35 3.96 13.60
CA SER A 22 -14.84 3.82 12.22
C SER A 22 -15.81 4.91 11.78
N VAL A 23 -16.63 5.47 12.68
CA VAL A 23 -17.53 6.60 12.37
C VAL A 23 -16.74 7.89 12.18
N ALA A 24 -15.81 8.19 13.09
CA ALA A 24 -15.03 9.42 13.06
C ALA A 24 -14.00 9.43 11.91
N THR A 25 -13.44 8.26 11.56
CA THR A 25 -12.40 8.15 10.53
C THR A 25 -12.93 7.80 9.14
N GLY A 26 -14.25 7.54 9.03
CA GLY A 26 -14.85 6.89 7.87
C GLY A 26 -14.43 5.42 7.81
N ARG A 27 -15.35 4.52 7.44
CA ARG A 27 -15.03 3.09 7.25
C ARG A 27 -13.85 2.95 6.29
N ARG A 28 -12.66 2.68 6.83
CA ARG A 28 -11.53 2.18 6.05
C ARG A 28 -11.86 0.77 5.66
N ILE A 29 -12.21 0.56 4.39
CA ILE A 29 -12.26 -0.79 3.83
C ILE A 29 -10.83 -1.32 3.89
N PRO A 30 -10.53 -2.35 4.70
CA PRO A 30 -9.21 -2.94 4.70
C PRO A 30 -9.00 -3.51 3.29
N LYS A 31 -7.98 -2.99 2.59
CA LYS A 31 -7.58 -3.58 1.30
C LYS A 31 -7.12 -5.01 1.59
N PRO A 32 -7.57 -6.01 0.82
CA PRO A 32 -7.10 -7.37 1.00
C PRO A 32 -5.57 -7.39 0.83
N ASP A 33 -4.86 -7.81 1.87
CA ASP A 33 -3.41 -7.95 1.84
C ASP A 33 -3.06 -9.12 0.93
N LEU A 34 -2.61 -8.81 -0.30
CA LEU A 34 -1.92 -9.78 -1.13
C LEU A 34 -0.72 -10.33 -0.35
N PRO A 35 -0.36 -11.62 -0.51
CA PRO A 35 0.78 -12.19 0.19
C PRO A 35 2.07 -11.50 -0.25
N LYS A 36 2.67 -10.69 0.64
CA LYS A 36 3.93 -9.98 0.38
C LYS A 36 5.07 -10.59 1.20
N LYS A 37 6.23 -10.79 0.57
CA LYS A 37 7.45 -11.24 1.23
C LYS A 37 8.44 -10.08 1.33
N LYS A 38 8.96 -9.81 2.54
CA LYS A 38 10.01 -8.81 2.74
C LYS A 38 11.33 -9.34 2.20
N VAL A 39 12.03 -8.49 1.45
CA VAL A 39 13.35 -8.76 0.89
C VAL A 39 14.29 -7.59 1.18
N GLY A 40 15.58 -7.88 1.33
CA GLY A 40 16.63 -6.89 1.54
C GLY A 40 17.61 -6.90 0.38
N PHE A 41 17.93 -5.72 -0.16
CA PHE A 41 18.89 -5.54 -1.24
C PHE A 41 19.87 -4.44 -0.87
N TYR A 42 21.11 -4.59 -1.34
CA TYR A 42 22.06 -3.48 -1.35
C TYR A 42 21.83 -2.62 -2.59
N VAL A 43 21.75 -1.32 -2.39
CA VAL A 43 21.65 -0.30 -3.46
C VAL A 43 22.64 0.81 -3.16
N SER A 44 23.09 1.52 -4.19
CA SER A 44 23.98 2.67 -3.98
C SER A 44 23.25 3.80 -3.26
N GLU A 45 23.99 4.55 -2.44
CA GLU A 45 23.46 5.69 -1.68
C GLU A 45 22.80 6.73 -2.61
N ALA A 46 23.48 7.08 -3.71
CA ALA A 46 22.94 8.00 -4.71
C ALA A 46 21.60 7.54 -5.32
N LEU A 47 21.41 6.23 -5.52
CA LEU A 47 20.15 5.69 -6.02
C LEU A 47 19.06 5.74 -4.93
N LEU A 48 19.41 5.39 -3.69
CA LEU A 48 18.50 5.44 -2.55
C LEU A 48 18.01 6.88 -2.29
N ASP A 49 18.90 7.87 -2.35
CA ASP A 49 18.55 9.28 -2.17
C ASP A 49 17.63 9.78 -3.29
N ARG A 50 17.94 9.42 -4.54
CA ARG A 50 17.07 9.75 -5.68
C ARG A 50 15.69 9.13 -5.52
N PHE A 51 15.63 7.87 -5.08
CA PHE A 51 14.38 7.16 -4.82
C PHE A 51 13.56 7.86 -3.72
N ASN A 52 14.19 8.17 -2.58
CA ASN A 52 13.54 8.87 -1.47
C ASN A 52 13.01 10.24 -1.89
N ARG A 53 13.83 11.04 -2.57
CA ARG A 53 13.41 12.36 -3.07
C ARG A 53 12.20 12.24 -4.00
N LYS A 54 12.19 11.26 -4.90
CA LYS A 54 11.07 11.03 -5.82
C LYS A 54 9.81 10.56 -5.11
N PHE A 55 9.92 9.68 -4.12
CA PHE A 55 8.79 9.29 -3.29
C PHE A 55 8.14 10.50 -2.61
N HIS A 56 8.95 11.37 -1.99
CA HIS A 56 8.42 12.58 -1.33
C HIS A 56 7.84 13.59 -2.32
N GLN A 57 8.45 13.75 -3.48
CA GLN A 57 7.91 14.60 -4.53
C GLN A 57 6.52 14.11 -4.98
N LEU A 58 6.37 12.81 -5.26
CA LEU A 58 5.08 12.23 -5.65
C LEU A 58 4.00 12.41 -4.59
N LYS A 59 4.37 12.34 -3.30
CA LYS A 59 3.46 12.63 -2.19
C LYS A 59 2.98 14.10 -2.19
N LEU A 60 3.89 15.04 -2.44
CA LEU A 60 3.57 16.47 -2.52
C LEU A 60 2.69 16.78 -3.75
N ASP A 61 2.93 16.08 -4.86
CA ASP A 61 2.18 16.21 -6.11
C ASP A 61 0.77 15.58 -6.04
N GLY A 62 0.37 15.02 -4.89
CA GLY A 62 -0.94 14.40 -4.69
C GLY A 62 -1.10 13.03 -5.35
N VAL A 63 -0.02 12.42 -5.85
CA VAL A 63 -0.05 11.08 -6.42
C VAL A 63 -0.34 10.07 -5.29
N PRO A 64 -1.26 9.11 -5.49
CA PRO A 64 -1.70 8.17 -4.45
C PRO A 64 -0.67 7.06 -4.19
N VAL A 65 0.59 7.42 -3.95
CA VAL A 65 1.63 6.48 -3.51
C VAL A 65 1.48 6.31 -2.02
N GLU A 66 1.10 5.13 -1.52
CA GLU A 66 0.83 4.94 -0.09
C GLU A 66 2.13 4.86 0.73
N ASN A 67 3.08 4.03 0.28
CA ASN A 67 4.35 3.76 0.96
C ASN A 67 5.50 3.56 -0.05
N LYS A 68 6.73 3.50 0.47
CA LYS A 68 7.93 3.29 -0.36
C LYS A 68 7.92 1.93 -1.06
N SER A 69 7.40 0.89 -0.41
CA SER A 69 7.32 -0.46 -0.99
C SER A 69 6.46 -0.49 -2.24
N MET A 70 5.35 0.24 -2.28
CA MET A 70 4.47 0.38 -3.45
C MET A 70 5.24 0.98 -4.64
N LEU A 71 6.00 2.06 -4.40
CA LEU A 71 6.81 2.68 -5.46
C LEU A 71 7.92 1.74 -5.94
N ALA A 72 8.57 1.02 -5.03
CA ALA A 72 9.59 0.04 -5.38
C ALA A 72 9.02 -1.13 -6.18
N GLU A 73 7.86 -1.65 -5.79
CA GLU A 73 7.14 -2.71 -6.48
C GLU A 73 6.74 -2.28 -7.90
N MET A 74 6.19 -1.07 -8.06
CA MET A 74 5.89 -0.51 -9.39
C MET A 74 7.14 -0.33 -10.26
N ALA A 75 8.24 0.15 -9.69
CA ALA A 75 9.49 0.35 -10.43
C ALA A 75 10.09 -0.99 -10.89
N LEU A 76 10.02 -2.03 -10.04
CA LEU A 76 10.45 -3.38 -10.38
C LEU A 76 9.56 -4.01 -11.44
N ALA A 77 8.23 -3.92 -11.28
CA ALA A 77 7.28 -4.41 -12.28
C ALA A 77 7.51 -3.74 -13.64
N PHE A 78 7.64 -2.41 -13.66
CA PHE A 78 7.94 -1.67 -14.89
C PHE A 78 9.25 -2.13 -15.56
N ALA A 79 10.29 -2.42 -14.78
CA ALA A 79 11.54 -2.91 -15.32
C ALA A 79 11.40 -4.32 -15.91
N LEU A 80 10.65 -5.22 -15.26
CA LEU A 80 10.37 -6.56 -15.76
C LEU A 80 9.50 -6.52 -17.02
N ASP A 81 8.44 -5.70 -17.01
CA ASP A 81 7.55 -5.49 -18.16
C ASP A 81 8.32 -4.94 -19.37
N ASP A 82 9.33 -4.08 -19.17
CA ASP A 82 10.19 -3.62 -20.26
C ASP A 82 11.10 -4.74 -20.78
N MET A 83 11.65 -5.58 -19.90
CA MET A 83 12.49 -6.72 -20.28
C MET A 83 11.70 -7.79 -21.05
N ASP A 84 10.43 -8.00 -20.70
CA ASP A 84 9.54 -8.94 -21.39
C ASP A 84 9.26 -8.54 -22.85
N ARG A 85 9.53 -7.29 -23.24
CA ARG A 85 9.48 -6.83 -24.63
C ARG A 85 10.62 -7.39 -25.50
N GLY A 86 11.58 -8.09 -24.90
CA GLY A 86 12.68 -8.74 -25.61
C GLY A 86 13.54 -7.76 -26.40
N LYS A 87 13.62 -7.93 -27.73
CA LYS A 87 14.47 -7.09 -28.60
C LYS A 87 14.08 -5.61 -28.63
N ALA A 88 12.86 -5.27 -28.21
CA ALA A 88 12.40 -3.89 -28.11
C ALA A 88 12.62 -3.28 -26.71
N SER A 89 13.19 -4.03 -25.77
CA SER A 89 13.46 -3.55 -24.40
C SER A 89 14.53 -2.47 -24.41
N HIS A 90 14.21 -1.32 -23.81
CA HIS A 90 15.17 -0.25 -23.58
C HIS A 90 16.23 -0.67 -22.55
N LEU A 91 15.85 -1.51 -21.57
CA LEU A 91 16.76 -2.00 -20.56
C LEU A 91 17.73 -3.05 -21.11
N LEU A 92 17.26 -4.05 -21.85
CA LEU A 92 18.14 -5.08 -22.42
C LEU A 92 19.13 -4.49 -23.43
N THR A 93 18.73 -3.47 -24.17
CA THR A 93 19.66 -2.74 -25.07
C THR A 93 20.83 -2.14 -24.30
N LYS A 94 20.60 -1.57 -23.10
CA LYS A 94 21.68 -1.03 -22.26
C LYS A 94 22.60 -2.10 -21.67
N PHE A 95 22.07 -3.30 -21.39
CA PHE A 95 22.90 -4.42 -20.94
C PHE A 95 23.78 -5.00 -22.05
N ASN A 96 23.29 -5.00 -23.29
CA ASN A 96 24.04 -5.47 -24.46
C ASN A 96 25.07 -4.46 -25.00
N LEU A 97 25.12 -3.25 -24.46
CA LEU A 97 26.09 -2.21 -24.83
C LEU A 97 27.43 -2.32 -24.06
N LYS A 98 27.71 -3.50 -23.49
CA LYS A 98 28.95 -3.77 -22.74
C LYS A 98 29.95 -4.56 -23.57
#